data_AF-A0A804MI82-F1
#
_entry.id   AF-A0A804MI82-F1
#
_cell.length_a   1.000
_cell.length_b   1.000
_cell.length_c   1.000
_cell.angle_alpha   90.00
_cell.angle_beta   90.00
_cell.angle_gamma   90.00
#
_symmetry.space_group_name_H-M   'P 1'
#
loop_
_entity.id
_entity.type
_entity.pdbx_description
1 polymer ?
#
loop_
_entity_poly.entity_id
_entity_poly.type
_entity_poly.pdbx_seq_one_letter_code
_entity_poly.pdbx_strand_id
1 'polypeptide(L)'
;MDYLRTVVPSQLLAERGSNLVVINPGSGNVRMGFASQDVPFNIPHCIARHINPQEGEEPRFSVRDQMLNCHATSSQNAERESAYDIIAALMKIPFLDDEEMPSPNQPLPPKMGRVDGFSSQQNRDDNKFTWTDVSERIIKPSTPFDRSVYKDAEEDTLPSTSDDDNGQDFKENKYKEMIFGEDALKIPPSESYCLSRPIRRGHFNVSHNYSVHQVLEDLRTIWNWILTEKLHINPRDRGLYSAILVLGETFDNREIKEMLSIVLHDLGFSTAVVHQEALSAAFGNG
;
A
#
# COMPACT_ATOMS: atom_id res chain seq x y z
N MET A 1 4.04 -1.90 43.29
CA MET A 1 2.91 -1.44 42.45
C MET A 1 2.93 0.08 42.22
N ASP A 2 3.81 0.84 42.89
CA ASP A 2 3.80 2.31 42.81
C ASP A 2 4.60 2.91 41.65
N TYR A 3 5.50 2.15 41.02
CA TYR A 3 6.37 2.67 39.97
C TYR A 3 5.60 3.36 38.82
N LEU A 4 4.54 2.71 38.32
CA LEU A 4 3.75 3.26 37.22
C LEU A 4 2.94 4.51 37.61
N ARG A 5 2.75 4.77 38.91
CA ARG A 5 2.09 5.99 39.41
C ARG A 5 3.05 7.16 39.58
N THR A 6 4.34 6.88 39.78
CA THR A 6 5.36 7.90 40.03
C THR A 6 6.25 8.20 38.82
N VAL A 7 6.32 7.26 37.86
CA VAL A 7 7.17 7.41 36.67
C VAL A 7 6.66 8.54 35.79
N VAL A 8 7.58 9.42 35.38
CA VAL A 8 7.25 10.49 34.44
C VAL A 8 7.04 9.87 33.06
N PRO A 9 6.04 10.28 32.27
CA PRO A 9 5.79 9.72 30.94
C PRO A 9 7.02 9.68 30.03
N SER A 10 7.89 10.69 30.09
CA SER A 10 9.15 10.73 29.33
C SER A 10 10.13 9.61 29.73
N GLN A 11 10.19 9.26 31.01
CA GLN A 11 11.00 8.15 31.49
C GLN A 11 10.41 6.81 31.05
N LEU A 12 9.08 6.66 31.12
CA LEU A 12 8.41 5.44 30.63
C LEU A 12 8.66 5.24 29.13
N LEU A 13 8.63 6.32 28.35
CA LEU A 13 8.93 6.29 26.92
C LEU A 13 10.40 5.95 26.65
N ALA A 14 11.33 6.50 27.43
CA ALA A 14 12.75 6.17 27.32
C ALA A 14 13.03 4.69 27.64
N GLU A 15 12.31 4.13 28.62
CA GLU A 15 12.48 2.75 29.07
C GLU A 15 11.80 1.71 28.17
N ARG A 16 10.65 2.05 27.57
CA ARG A 16 9.79 1.09 26.87
C ARG A 16 9.47 1.44 25.43
N GLY A 17 9.71 2.67 25.00
CA GLY A 17 9.28 3.19 23.70
C GLY A 17 9.90 2.45 22.52
N SER A 18 11.12 1.94 22.67
CA SER A 18 11.80 1.11 21.66
C SER A 18 11.17 -0.27 21.48
N ASN A 19 10.46 -0.78 22.49
CA ASN A 19 9.78 -2.08 22.46
C ASN A 19 8.26 -1.93 22.25
N LEU A 20 7.78 -0.73 21.95
CA LEU A 20 6.37 -0.43 21.80
C LEU A 20 6.09 0.00 20.36
N VAL A 21 5.34 -0.81 19.62
CA VAL A 21 4.97 -0.52 18.22
C VAL A 21 3.56 0.07 18.20
N VAL A 22 3.42 1.26 17.64
CA VAL A 22 2.13 1.90 17.40
C VAL A 22 1.67 1.55 15.98
N ILE A 23 0.47 1.01 15.86
CA ILE A 23 -0.18 0.61 14.60
C ILE A 23 -1.46 1.42 14.46
N ASN A 24 -1.53 2.29 13.46
CA ASN A 24 -2.72 3.08 13.14
C ASN A 24 -3.14 2.77 11.69
N PRO A 25 -4.04 1.78 11.50
CA PRO A 25 -4.48 1.39 10.18
C PRO A 25 -5.59 2.32 9.66
N GLY A 26 -5.46 2.77 8.42
CA GLY A 26 -6.45 3.61 7.74
C GLY A 26 -6.86 3.06 6.38
N SER A 27 -7.86 3.69 5.73
CA SER A 27 -8.32 3.26 4.40
C SER A 27 -7.37 3.60 3.26
N GLY A 28 -6.65 4.73 3.39
CA GLY A 28 -5.65 5.15 2.41
C GLY A 28 -4.26 4.65 2.75
N ASN A 29 -3.84 4.88 3.99
CA ASN A 29 -2.50 4.56 4.49
C ASN A 29 -2.58 3.88 5.86
N VAL A 30 -1.58 3.06 6.17
CA VAL A 30 -1.31 2.57 7.52
C VAL A 30 -0.08 3.31 8.05
N ARG A 31 -0.20 3.83 9.28
CA ARG A 31 0.91 4.45 10.00
C ARG A 31 1.44 3.47 11.02
N MET A 32 2.74 3.19 10.98
CA MET A 32 3.37 2.23 11.89
C MET A 32 4.76 2.71 12.30
N GLY A 33 5.08 2.61 13.60
CA GLY A 33 6.36 3.06 14.12
C GLY A 33 6.58 2.63 15.57
N PHE A 34 7.81 2.74 16.05
CA PHE A 34 8.08 2.66 17.49
C PHE A 34 7.53 3.89 18.20
N ALA A 35 7.07 3.76 19.43
CA ALA A 35 6.55 4.89 20.21
C ALA A 35 7.64 5.95 20.47
N SER A 36 8.92 5.56 20.46
CA SER A 36 10.07 6.47 20.57
C SER A 36 10.47 7.16 19.26
N GLN A 37 9.83 6.84 18.13
CA GLN A 37 10.12 7.50 16.84
C GLN A 37 9.34 8.81 16.72
N ASP A 38 10.01 9.87 16.25
CA ASP A 38 9.39 11.17 16.00
C ASP A 38 8.35 11.12 14.87
N VAL A 39 8.61 10.31 13.84
CA VAL A 39 7.77 10.18 12.64
C VAL A 39 7.53 8.70 12.35
N PRO A 40 6.27 8.23 12.34
CA PRO A 40 5.97 6.86 11.95
C PRO A 40 6.14 6.69 10.43
N PHE A 41 6.35 5.46 9.98
CA PHE A 41 6.19 5.16 8.56
C PHE A 41 4.74 5.36 8.16
N ASN A 42 4.49 6.10 7.07
CA ASN A 42 3.17 6.31 6.50
C ASN A 42 3.11 5.65 5.13
N ILE A 43 2.47 4.49 5.05
CA ILE A 43 2.58 3.58 3.91
C ILE A 43 1.19 3.35 3.30
N PRO A 44 1.01 3.39 1.97
CA PRO A 44 -0.26 3.04 1.33
C PRO A 44 -0.78 1.67 1.80
N HIS A 45 -2.03 1.64 2.25
CA HIS A 45 -2.62 0.43 2.83
C HIS A 45 -3.18 -0.48 1.74
N CYS A 46 -2.29 -0.99 0.89
CA CYS A 46 -2.66 -1.82 -0.25
C CYS A 46 -1.63 -2.93 -0.54
N ILE A 47 -2.14 -3.98 -1.16
CA ILE A 47 -1.38 -5.12 -1.67
C ILE A 47 -1.84 -5.38 -3.10
N ALA A 48 -0.89 -5.64 -3.99
CA ALA A 48 -1.14 -6.12 -5.33
C ALA A 48 -0.69 -7.58 -5.44
N ARG A 49 -1.60 -8.46 -5.88
CA ARG A 49 -1.32 -9.89 -6.10
C ARG A 49 -1.27 -10.18 -7.59
N HIS A 50 -0.28 -10.94 -8.03
CA HIS A 50 -0.19 -11.36 -9.43
C HIS A 50 -1.39 -12.25 -9.78
N ILE A 51 -1.98 -12.03 -10.96
CA ILE A 51 -3.06 -12.85 -11.50
C ILE A 51 -2.54 -13.51 -12.77
N ASN A 52 -2.72 -14.82 -12.90
CA ASN A 52 -2.47 -15.49 -14.18
C ASN A 52 -3.64 -15.15 -15.14
N PRO A 53 -3.37 -14.52 -16.29
CA PRO A 53 -4.41 -14.26 -17.29
C PRO A 53 -5.08 -15.57 -17.72
N GLN A 54 -6.41 -15.54 -17.90
CA GLN A 54 -7.10 -16.65 -18.56
C GLN A 54 -6.74 -16.67 -20.05
N GLU A 55 -6.78 -17.84 -20.68
CA GLU A 55 -6.49 -17.98 -22.11
C GLU A 55 -7.35 -16.99 -22.94
N GLY A 56 -6.69 -16.06 -23.63
CA GLY A 56 -7.34 -15.05 -24.48
C GLY A 56 -7.69 -13.71 -23.82
N GLU A 57 -7.47 -13.55 -22.51
CA GLU A 57 -7.63 -12.26 -21.84
C GLU A 57 -6.29 -11.50 -21.81
N GLU A 58 -6.29 -10.24 -22.24
CA GLU A 58 -5.08 -9.42 -22.15
C GLU A 58 -4.70 -9.15 -20.69
N PRO A 59 -3.39 -9.13 -20.38
CA PRO A 59 -2.92 -8.80 -19.05
C PRO A 59 -3.39 -7.39 -18.67
N ARG A 60 -4.10 -7.28 -17.55
CA ARG A 60 -4.62 -6.01 -17.07
C ARG A 60 -4.48 -5.86 -15.58
N PHE A 61 -4.06 -4.67 -15.19
CA PHE A 61 -4.16 -4.24 -13.81
C PHE A 61 -5.62 -4.05 -13.41
N SER A 62 -6.04 -4.66 -12.32
CA SER A 62 -7.39 -4.57 -11.79
C SER A 62 -7.38 -4.07 -10.34
N VAL A 63 -8.45 -3.41 -9.93
CA VAL A 63 -8.65 -2.97 -8.54
C VAL A 63 -9.88 -3.69 -7.99
N ARG A 64 -9.72 -4.38 -6.85
CA ARG A 64 -10.81 -5.17 -6.24
C ARG A 64 -11.91 -4.30 -5.63
N ASP A 65 -11.66 -3.01 -5.40
CA ASP A 65 -12.55 -2.06 -4.74
C ASP A 65 -13.70 -1.58 -5.66
N GLN A 66 -14.66 -2.47 -5.94
CA GLN A 66 -15.74 -2.28 -6.92
C GLN A 66 -16.97 -1.52 -6.38
N MET A 67 -16.78 -0.34 -5.79
CA MET A 67 -17.92 0.56 -5.51
C MET A 67 -17.74 1.99 -6.00
N LEU A 68 -16.62 2.31 -6.64
CA LEU A 68 -16.46 3.61 -7.33
C LEU A 68 -17.02 3.61 -8.76
N ASN A 69 -17.37 2.44 -9.30
CA ASN A 69 -17.90 2.28 -10.66
C ASN A 69 -19.34 1.70 -10.68
N CYS A 70 -20.16 1.96 -9.66
CA CYS A 70 -21.61 1.77 -9.87
C CYS A 70 -22.07 2.84 -10.86
N HIS A 71 -22.68 2.43 -11.98
CA HIS A 71 -23.34 3.39 -12.86
C HIS A 71 -24.33 4.19 -12.02
N ALA A 72 -24.09 5.50 -11.88
CA ALA A 72 -24.97 6.38 -11.13
C ALA A 72 -26.36 6.28 -11.75
N THR A 73 -27.36 5.98 -10.91
CA THR A 73 -28.76 5.97 -11.34
C THR A 73 -29.16 7.37 -11.82
N SER A 74 -30.17 7.46 -12.69
CA SER A 74 -30.67 8.76 -13.15
C SER A 74 -31.08 9.68 -11.98
N SER A 75 -31.61 9.12 -10.88
CA SER A 75 -31.92 9.86 -9.64
C SER A 75 -30.66 10.42 -9.00
N GLN A 76 -29.62 9.61 -8.83
CA GLN A 76 -28.34 10.05 -8.27
C GLN A 76 -27.68 11.13 -9.13
N ASN A 77 -27.84 11.06 -10.47
CA ASN A 77 -27.37 12.11 -11.36
C ASN A 77 -28.13 13.42 -11.16
N ALA A 78 -29.46 13.39 -11.06
CA ALA A 78 -30.27 14.58 -10.79
C ALA A 78 -29.96 15.19 -9.42
N GLU A 79 -29.79 14.37 -8.37
CA GLU A 79 -29.37 14.82 -7.04
C GLU A 79 -27.98 15.46 -7.07
N ARG A 80 -27.04 14.87 -7.82
CA ARG A 80 -25.68 15.42 -8.01
C ARG A 80 -25.71 16.77 -8.73
N GLU A 81 -26.53 16.91 -9.77
CA GLU A 81 -26.71 18.17 -10.51
C GLU A 81 -27.32 19.25 -9.59
N SER A 82 -28.40 18.93 -8.87
CA SER A 82 -28.99 19.88 -7.91
C SER A 82 -28.02 20.30 -6.81
N ALA A 83 -27.22 19.37 -6.27
CA ALA A 83 -26.20 19.69 -5.28
C ALA A 83 -25.08 20.58 -5.86
N TYR A 84 -24.70 20.36 -7.12
CA TYR A 84 -23.74 21.19 -7.83
C TYR A 84 -24.21 22.64 -7.94
N ASP A 85 -25.47 22.86 -8.32
CA ASP A 85 -26.03 24.21 -8.44
C ASP A 85 -26.04 24.95 -7.09
N ILE A 86 -26.44 24.25 -6.01
CA ILE A 86 -26.41 24.80 -4.65
C ILE A 86 -24.99 25.19 -4.24
N ILE A 87 -24.01 24.29 -4.47
CA ILE A 87 -22.61 24.55 -4.11
C ILE A 87 -22.05 25.72 -4.92
N ALA A 88 -22.32 25.76 -6.22
CA ALA A 88 -21.88 26.83 -7.10
C ALA A 88 -22.42 28.21 -6.67
N ALA A 89 -23.71 28.26 -6.34
CA ALA A 89 -24.37 29.46 -5.82
C ALA A 89 -23.75 29.90 -4.47
N LEU A 90 -23.55 28.97 -3.53
CA LEU A 90 -22.92 29.26 -2.23
C LEU A 90 -21.47 29.73 -2.35
N MET A 91 -20.72 29.12 -3.27
CA MET A 91 -19.33 29.46 -3.56
C MET A 91 -19.19 30.77 -4.36
N LYS A 92 -20.31 31.35 -4.83
CA LYS A 92 -20.34 32.53 -5.71
C LYS A 92 -19.43 32.37 -6.92
N ILE A 93 -19.41 31.16 -7.49
CA ILE A 93 -18.62 30.89 -8.70
C ILE A 93 -19.25 31.74 -9.81
N PRO A 94 -18.52 32.72 -10.40
CA PRO A 94 -19.13 33.80 -11.21
C PRO A 94 -19.73 33.38 -12.56
N PHE A 95 -20.00 32.10 -12.81
CA PHE A 95 -20.13 31.58 -14.17
C PHE A 95 -21.27 30.57 -14.36
N LEU A 96 -22.25 30.50 -13.45
CA LEU A 96 -23.39 29.59 -13.63
C LEU A 96 -24.75 30.29 -13.77
N ASP A 97 -24.90 31.51 -13.25
CA ASP A 97 -26.15 32.28 -13.38
C ASP A 97 -26.10 33.34 -14.49
N ASP A 98 -24.93 33.59 -15.10
CA ASP A 98 -24.76 34.56 -16.17
C ASP A 98 -24.78 33.85 -17.54
N GLU A 99 -25.97 33.67 -18.10
CA GLU A 99 -26.19 33.39 -19.53
C GLU A 99 -25.77 34.58 -20.44
N GLU A 100 -25.10 35.61 -19.90
CA GLU A 100 -24.49 36.67 -20.71
C GLU A 100 -23.22 36.15 -21.38
N MET A 101 -23.40 35.61 -22.59
CA MET A 101 -22.34 35.40 -23.58
C MET A 101 -21.39 36.60 -23.57
N PRO A 102 -20.08 36.41 -23.30
CA PRO A 102 -19.14 37.52 -23.32
C PRO A 102 -19.08 38.07 -24.75
N SER A 103 -19.36 39.37 -24.88
CA SER A 103 -19.25 40.10 -26.13
C SER A 103 -17.87 39.84 -26.78
N PRO A 104 -17.75 39.72 -28.13
CA PRO A 104 -16.53 39.22 -28.80
C PRO A 104 -15.24 40.02 -28.56
N ASN A 105 -15.33 41.17 -27.87
CA ASN A 105 -14.26 42.14 -27.71
C ASN A 105 -13.78 42.33 -26.25
N GLN A 106 -14.22 41.52 -25.28
CA GLN A 106 -13.68 41.59 -23.92
C GLN A 106 -12.60 40.52 -23.68
N PRO A 107 -11.43 40.89 -23.14
CA PRO A 107 -10.42 39.91 -22.74
C PRO A 107 -10.94 39.14 -21.53
N LEU A 108 -11.15 37.83 -21.69
CA LEU A 108 -11.48 36.91 -20.60
C LEU A 108 -10.47 37.08 -19.46
N PRO A 109 -10.89 37.28 -18.20
CA PRO A 109 -9.95 37.30 -17.09
C PRO A 109 -9.32 35.90 -16.98
N PRO A 110 -8.02 35.77 -16.65
CA PRO A 110 -7.40 34.45 -16.50
C PRO A 110 -7.88 33.85 -15.17
N LYS A 111 -9.06 33.21 -15.18
CA LYS A 111 -9.66 32.58 -13.99
C LYS A 111 -9.71 31.06 -14.15
N MET A 112 -8.55 30.47 -14.35
CA MET A 112 -8.19 29.18 -13.79
C MET A 112 -6.67 29.08 -13.79
N GLY A 113 -6.00 29.79 -12.87
CA GLY A 113 -4.65 29.41 -12.51
C GLY A 113 -4.76 28.01 -11.93
N ARG A 114 -4.19 27.00 -12.62
CA ARG A 114 -4.12 25.64 -12.11
C ARG A 114 -3.51 25.70 -10.71
N VAL A 115 -4.32 25.52 -9.65
CA VAL A 115 -3.85 25.42 -8.27
C VAL A 115 -3.24 24.03 -8.07
N ASP A 116 -2.27 23.68 -8.90
CA ASP A 116 -1.23 22.72 -8.56
C ASP A 116 -0.07 23.55 -7.99
N GLY A 117 -0.31 24.17 -6.82
CA GLY A 117 0.46 25.35 -6.41
C GLY A 117 0.52 25.62 -4.91
N PHE A 118 0.36 24.61 -4.05
CA PHE A 118 1.04 24.62 -2.76
C PHE A 118 2.20 23.63 -2.86
N SER A 119 3.22 24.07 -3.57
CA SER A 119 4.59 23.58 -3.39
C SER A 119 4.99 23.90 -1.95
N SER A 120 4.84 22.93 -1.04
CA SER A 120 5.78 22.83 0.06
C SER A 120 7.16 22.80 -0.59
N GLN A 121 7.98 23.80 -0.30
CA GLN A 121 9.39 23.85 -0.67
C GLN A 121 10.09 22.68 0.01
N GLN A 122 10.07 21.51 -0.62
CA GLN A 122 10.95 20.39 -0.32
C GLN A 122 11.51 19.91 -1.65
N ASN A 123 12.77 20.26 -1.89
CA ASN A 123 13.69 19.75 -2.93
C ASN A 123 13.05 19.20 -4.21
N ARG A 124 12.95 20.08 -5.22
CA ARG A 124 12.83 19.72 -6.65
C ARG A 124 14.15 19.09 -7.14
N ASP A 125 14.46 17.89 -6.67
CA ASP A 125 15.15 16.95 -7.56
C ASP A 125 14.05 16.23 -8.36
N ASP A 126 14.17 16.28 -9.68
CA ASP A 126 13.24 15.65 -10.64
C ASP A 126 13.14 14.14 -10.37
N ASN A 127 12.22 13.74 -9.50
CA ASN A 127 11.85 12.33 -9.32
C ASN A 127 11.08 11.89 -10.58
N LYS A 128 11.83 11.53 -11.63
CA LYS A 128 11.32 10.78 -12.77
C LYS A 128 10.47 9.63 -12.23
N PHE A 129 9.20 9.59 -12.62
CA PHE A 129 8.30 8.52 -12.19
C PHE A 129 8.91 7.17 -12.57
N THR A 130 9.18 6.34 -11.57
CA THR A 130 9.73 4.99 -11.74
C THR A 130 8.62 3.96 -11.55
N TRP A 131 8.34 3.21 -12.61
CA TRP A 131 7.48 2.03 -12.53
C TRP A 131 8.14 0.95 -11.66
N THR A 132 7.33 0.19 -10.93
CA THR A 132 7.80 -0.94 -10.12
C THR A 132 8.29 -2.07 -11.02
N ASP A 133 9.50 -2.57 -10.77
CA ASP A 133 10.00 -3.79 -11.40
C ASP A 133 9.27 -5.01 -10.80
N VAL A 134 8.35 -5.56 -11.58
CA VAL A 134 7.52 -6.73 -11.23
C VAL A 134 8.26 -8.06 -11.37
N SER A 135 9.45 -8.06 -11.99
CA SER A 135 10.23 -9.27 -12.21
C SER A 135 11.08 -9.65 -10.98
N GLU A 136 11.12 -10.93 -10.65
CA GLU A 136 12.07 -11.51 -9.71
C GLU A 136 13.35 -11.89 -10.47
N ARG A 137 14.43 -11.14 -10.24
CA ARG A 137 15.75 -11.54 -10.73
C ARG A 137 16.27 -12.66 -9.84
N ILE A 138 16.16 -13.90 -10.31
CA ILE A 138 16.86 -15.03 -9.69
C ILE A 138 18.35 -14.86 -9.99
N ILE A 139 19.10 -14.27 -9.06
CA ILE A 139 20.56 -14.36 -9.09
C ILE A 139 20.91 -15.81 -8.74
N LYS A 140 21.14 -16.65 -9.75
CA LYS A 140 21.82 -17.94 -9.52
C LYS A 140 23.19 -17.62 -8.92
N PRO A 141 23.60 -18.19 -7.78
CA PRO A 141 24.94 -17.98 -7.27
C PRO A 141 25.93 -18.59 -8.27
N SER A 142 26.71 -17.74 -8.93
CA SER A 142 27.84 -18.16 -9.74
C SER A 142 28.86 -18.83 -8.82
N THR A 143 28.95 -20.15 -8.88
CA THR A 143 30.04 -20.92 -8.29
C THR A 143 31.38 -20.44 -8.87
N PRO A 144 32.37 -20.08 -8.03
CA PRO A 144 33.70 -19.78 -8.52
C PRO A 144 34.37 -21.06 -9.03
N PHE A 145 34.99 -20.94 -10.19
CA PHE A 145 35.87 -21.88 -10.86
C PHE A 145 37.07 -22.24 -9.95
N ASP A 146 37.36 -23.53 -9.73
CA ASP A 146 38.76 -23.98 -9.54
C ASP A 146 38.96 -25.50 -9.79
N ARG A 147 39.40 -25.80 -11.02
CA ARG A 147 40.59 -26.57 -11.42
C ARG A 147 41.00 -27.85 -10.64
N SER A 148 40.81 -29.02 -11.28
CA SER A 148 41.79 -30.15 -11.37
C SER A 148 41.14 -31.28 -12.21
N VAL A 149 41.48 -31.49 -13.49
CA VAL A 149 42.63 -32.25 -14.05
C VAL A 149 42.74 -33.67 -13.47
N TYR A 150 42.34 -34.70 -14.23
CA TYR A 150 43.21 -35.79 -14.75
C TYR A 150 42.42 -36.93 -15.43
N LYS A 151 42.79 -37.22 -16.70
CA LYS A 151 42.87 -38.53 -17.39
C LYS A 151 41.59 -39.25 -17.81
N ASP A 152 41.51 -40.05 -18.88
CA ASP A 152 42.30 -40.34 -20.10
C ASP A 152 41.43 -41.33 -20.93
N ALA A 153 41.72 -41.50 -22.23
CA ALA A 153 41.32 -42.58 -23.16
C ALA A 153 39.99 -42.40 -23.94
N GLU A 154 40.06 -42.07 -25.25
CA GLU A 154 39.97 -42.99 -26.43
C GLU A 154 38.49 -43.15 -26.86
N GLU A 155 38.00 -43.03 -28.11
CA GLU A 155 38.57 -43.11 -29.46
C GLU A 155 37.48 -42.62 -30.47
N ASP A 156 37.90 -41.96 -31.55
CA ASP A 156 37.32 -41.85 -32.91
C ASP A 156 35.79 -41.81 -33.20
N THR A 157 35.32 -40.74 -33.85
CA THR A 157 34.92 -40.70 -35.30
C THR A 157 34.32 -39.32 -35.69
N LEU A 158 34.75 -38.81 -36.86
CA LEU A 158 34.59 -37.48 -37.47
C LEU A 158 33.17 -37.09 -37.99
N PRO A 159 32.93 -35.81 -38.36
CA PRO A 159 31.62 -35.15 -38.40
C PRO A 159 31.04 -34.88 -39.80
N SER A 160 29.72 -34.68 -39.85
CA SER A 160 28.93 -34.09 -40.96
C SER A 160 27.53 -33.80 -40.41
N THR A 161 26.78 -32.74 -40.64
CA THR A 161 26.81 -31.54 -41.48
C THR A 161 25.52 -30.77 -41.09
N SER A 162 25.46 -29.48 -41.40
CA SER A 162 24.26 -28.62 -41.55
C SER A 162 23.44 -28.22 -40.30
N ASP A 163 23.55 -26.92 -39.99
CA ASP A 163 22.47 -25.93 -39.93
C ASP A 163 21.37 -26.09 -38.85
N ASP A 164 21.44 -25.30 -37.77
CA ASP A 164 20.66 -24.06 -37.60
C ASP A 164 20.93 -23.46 -36.20
N ASP A 165 21.60 -22.32 -36.17
CA ASP A 165 21.86 -21.51 -34.97
C ASP A 165 20.66 -20.55 -34.79
N ASN A 166 19.77 -20.87 -33.86
CA ASN A 166 18.79 -19.92 -33.35
C ASN A 166 18.61 -20.12 -31.85
N GLY A 167 19.45 -19.40 -31.10
CA GLY A 167 19.31 -19.23 -29.66
C GLY A 167 17.99 -18.54 -29.30
N GLN A 168 17.14 -19.26 -28.58
CA GLN A 168 16.05 -18.67 -27.82
C GLN A 168 16.26 -19.03 -26.35
N ASP A 169 17.05 -18.20 -25.68
CA ASP A 169 17.23 -18.22 -24.23
C ASP A 169 15.90 -17.77 -23.61
N PHE A 170 14.97 -18.72 -23.40
CA PHE A 170 13.70 -18.50 -22.71
C PHE A 170 14.00 -18.12 -21.25
N LYS A 171 14.25 -16.82 -21.01
CA LYS A 171 14.23 -16.25 -19.67
C LYS A 171 12.79 -16.26 -19.19
N GLU A 172 12.41 -17.32 -18.49
CA GLU A 172 11.21 -17.34 -17.65
C GLU A 172 11.37 -16.28 -16.55
N ASN A 173 10.94 -15.05 -16.83
CA ASN A 173 10.88 -13.98 -15.84
C ASN A 173 9.78 -14.35 -14.83
N LYS A 174 10.18 -14.84 -13.66
CA LYS A 174 9.25 -15.10 -12.57
C LYS A 174 8.70 -13.77 -12.05
N TYR A 175 7.38 -13.62 -12.02
CA TYR A 175 6.74 -12.42 -11.47
C TYR A 175 6.71 -12.49 -9.94
N LYS A 176 6.83 -11.32 -9.27
CA LYS A 176 6.62 -11.21 -7.82
C LYS A 176 5.18 -11.58 -7.49
N GLU A 177 4.99 -12.52 -6.57
CA GLU A 177 3.63 -12.96 -6.22
C GLU A 177 2.82 -11.82 -5.57
N MET A 178 3.48 -11.01 -4.73
CA MET A 178 2.85 -9.94 -3.96
C MET A 178 3.74 -8.69 -3.94
N ILE A 179 3.12 -7.54 -4.11
CA ILE A 179 3.74 -6.21 -4.04
C ILE A 179 2.95 -5.35 -3.07
N PHE A 180 3.60 -4.52 -2.26
CA PHE A 180 2.99 -3.79 -1.16
C PHE A 180 3.23 -2.27 -1.27
N GLY A 181 2.39 -1.48 -0.59
CA GLY A 181 2.65 -0.05 -0.36
C GLY A 181 2.74 0.78 -1.65
N GLU A 182 3.69 1.71 -1.69
CA GLU A 182 3.93 2.58 -2.85
C GLU A 182 4.24 1.79 -4.12
N ASP A 183 4.95 0.68 -4.00
CA ASP A 183 5.35 -0.14 -5.15
C ASP A 183 4.12 -0.79 -5.80
N ALA A 184 3.08 -1.12 -5.01
CA ALA A 184 1.83 -1.67 -5.51
C ALA A 184 1.01 -0.64 -6.32
N LEU A 185 1.17 0.66 -6.01
CA LEU A 185 0.52 1.76 -6.73
C LEU A 185 1.23 2.14 -8.03
N LYS A 186 2.49 1.73 -8.19
CA LYS A 186 3.35 2.04 -9.34
C LYS A 186 3.52 0.83 -10.27
N ILE A 187 2.63 -0.14 -10.22
CA ILE A 187 2.63 -1.28 -11.16
C ILE A 187 2.14 -0.77 -12.53
N PRO A 188 2.83 -1.09 -13.63
CA PRO A 188 2.36 -0.74 -14.98
C PRO A 188 0.97 -1.32 -15.25
N PRO A 189 0.07 -0.56 -15.91
CA PRO A 189 -1.29 -1.04 -16.21
C PRO A 189 -1.32 -2.25 -17.16
N SER A 190 -0.21 -2.50 -17.88
CA SER A 190 0.00 -3.64 -18.76
C SER A 190 0.32 -4.95 -18.03
N GLU A 191 0.59 -4.91 -16.73
CA GLU A 191 0.93 -6.09 -15.93
C GLU A 191 -0.29 -6.67 -15.21
N SER A 192 -0.34 -7.99 -15.08
CA SER A 192 -1.50 -8.71 -14.52
C SER A 192 -1.47 -8.75 -13.00
N TYR A 193 -1.90 -7.68 -12.36
CA TYR A 193 -2.03 -7.61 -10.90
C TYR A 193 -3.42 -7.16 -10.46
N CYS A 194 -3.86 -7.69 -9.31
CA CYS A 194 -5.05 -7.21 -8.61
C CYS A 194 -4.66 -6.41 -7.38
N LEU A 195 -4.93 -5.11 -7.38
CA LEU A 195 -4.77 -4.24 -6.22
C LEU A 195 -5.97 -4.37 -5.28
N SER A 196 -5.68 -4.69 -4.02
CA SER A 196 -6.67 -4.78 -2.94
C SER A 196 -6.30 -3.83 -1.80
N ARG A 197 -7.33 -3.21 -1.21
CA ARG A 197 -7.22 -2.39 0.01
C ARG A 197 -8.03 -3.07 1.11
N PRO A 198 -7.41 -3.56 2.20
CA PRO A 198 -8.15 -4.32 3.21
C PRO A 198 -9.12 -3.47 4.04
N ILE A 199 -8.89 -2.16 4.15
CA ILE A 199 -9.73 -1.23 4.91
C ILE A 199 -10.33 -0.20 3.96
N ARG A 200 -11.62 0.07 4.14
CA ARG A 200 -12.38 1.04 3.36
C ARG A 200 -13.40 1.76 4.23
N ARG A 201 -13.36 3.09 4.22
CA ARG A 201 -14.27 3.97 4.99
C ARG A 201 -14.36 3.56 6.47
N GLY A 202 -13.23 3.18 7.06
CA GLY A 202 -13.14 2.82 8.48
C GLY A 202 -13.66 1.43 8.85
N HIS A 203 -13.87 0.55 7.87
CA HIS A 203 -14.28 -0.85 8.07
C HIS A 203 -13.43 -1.80 7.22
N PHE A 204 -13.53 -3.10 7.48
CA PHE A 204 -13.00 -4.12 6.57
C PHE A 204 -13.67 -4.03 5.19
N ASN A 205 -12.88 -4.08 4.13
CA ASN A 205 -13.35 -3.97 2.75
C ASN A 205 -13.96 -5.28 2.24
N VAL A 206 -15.01 -5.77 2.90
CA VAL A 206 -15.66 -7.02 2.54
C VAL A 206 -16.59 -6.79 1.35
N SER A 207 -16.43 -7.59 0.30
CA SER A 207 -17.30 -7.56 -0.89
C SER A 207 -17.51 -8.97 -1.45
N HIS A 208 -18.39 -9.11 -2.44
CA HIS A 208 -18.65 -10.38 -3.11
C HIS A 208 -17.37 -11.04 -3.68
N ASN A 209 -16.41 -10.24 -4.15
CA ASN A 209 -15.12 -10.70 -4.68
C ASN A 209 -13.97 -10.58 -3.67
N TYR A 210 -14.25 -10.15 -2.43
CA TYR A 210 -13.26 -9.96 -1.38
C TYR A 210 -13.79 -10.44 -0.03
N SER A 211 -13.56 -11.72 0.27
CA SER A 211 -14.05 -12.35 1.50
C SER A 211 -13.34 -11.79 2.74
N VAL A 212 -13.99 -11.92 3.90
CA VAL A 212 -13.41 -11.54 5.20
C VAL A 212 -12.06 -12.23 5.42
N HIS A 213 -11.96 -13.52 5.08
CA HIS A 213 -10.70 -14.27 5.21
C HIS A 213 -9.57 -13.67 4.39
N GLN A 214 -9.83 -13.28 3.14
CA GLN A 214 -8.82 -12.64 2.30
C GLN A 214 -8.45 -11.25 2.82
N VAL A 215 -9.40 -10.48 3.36
CA VAL A 215 -9.12 -9.19 4.01
C VAL A 215 -8.18 -9.37 5.20
N LEU A 216 -8.45 -10.35 6.07
CA LEU A 216 -7.61 -10.63 7.24
C LEU A 216 -6.22 -11.13 6.83
N GLU A 217 -6.13 -11.99 5.83
CA GLU A 217 -4.86 -12.43 5.27
C GLU A 217 -4.05 -11.27 4.68
N ASP A 218 -4.69 -10.38 3.92
CA ASP A 218 -4.04 -9.21 3.34
C ASP A 218 -3.56 -8.24 4.44
N LEU A 219 -4.38 -7.97 5.46
CA LEU A 219 -3.99 -7.18 6.63
C LEU A 219 -2.75 -7.77 7.31
N ARG A 220 -2.79 -9.06 7.65
CA ARG A 220 -1.67 -9.79 8.25
C ARG A 220 -0.42 -9.67 7.39
N THR A 221 -0.54 -9.89 6.08
CA THR A 221 0.59 -9.91 5.15
C THR A 221 1.21 -8.53 5.00
N ILE A 222 0.39 -7.48 4.84
CA ILE A 222 0.86 -6.08 4.77
C ILE A 222 1.58 -5.71 6.07
N TRP A 223 0.97 -5.96 7.23
CA TRP A 223 1.58 -5.58 8.51
C TRP A 223 2.85 -6.37 8.81
N ASN A 224 2.87 -7.67 8.48
CA ASN A 224 4.06 -8.49 8.58
C ASN A 224 5.20 -7.93 7.71
N TRP A 225 4.90 -7.54 6.47
CA TRP A 225 5.85 -6.91 5.57
C TRP A 225 6.39 -5.59 6.13
N ILE A 226 5.53 -4.70 6.65
CA ILE A 226 5.96 -3.43 7.26
C ILE A 226 6.88 -3.68 8.46
N LEU A 227 6.52 -4.62 9.34
CA LEU A 227 7.31 -4.94 10.53
C LEU A 227 8.71 -5.45 10.17
N THR A 228 8.82 -6.27 9.14
CA THR A 228 10.10 -6.87 8.74
C THR A 228 10.93 -5.94 7.85
N GLU A 229 10.33 -5.29 6.86
CA GLU A 229 11.07 -4.47 5.88
C GLU A 229 11.31 -3.03 6.35
N LYS A 230 10.38 -2.43 7.09
CA LYS A 230 10.48 -1.01 7.51
C LYS A 230 10.97 -0.86 8.95
N LEU A 231 10.47 -1.70 9.86
CA LEU A 231 10.86 -1.66 11.28
C LEU A 231 11.99 -2.64 11.63
N HIS A 232 12.39 -3.50 10.69
CA HIS A 232 13.48 -4.48 10.87
C HIS A 232 13.29 -5.40 12.09
N ILE A 233 12.03 -5.73 12.40
CA ILE A 233 11.68 -6.65 13.48
C ILE A 233 11.56 -8.05 12.90
N ASN A 234 12.46 -8.94 13.32
CA ASN A 234 12.40 -10.35 12.95
C ASN A 234 11.15 -11.00 13.54
N PRO A 235 10.47 -11.91 12.81
CA PRO A 235 9.30 -12.63 13.34
C PRO A 235 9.55 -13.34 14.68
N ARG A 236 10.77 -13.81 14.93
CA ARG A 236 11.16 -14.50 16.17
C ARG A 236 11.22 -13.58 17.39
N ASP A 237 11.52 -12.30 17.17
CA ASP A 237 11.75 -11.32 18.24
C ASP A 237 10.47 -10.55 18.57
N ARG A 238 9.38 -10.73 17.82
CA ARG A 238 8.10 -10.01 18.00
C ARG A 238 7.50 -10.18 19.38
N GLY A 239 7.76 -11.31 20.04
CA GLY A 239 7.36 -11.56 21.42
C GLY A 239 8.04 -10.65 22.46
N LEU A 240 9.06 -9.89 22.09
CA LEU A 240 9.69 -8.88 22.95
C LEU A 240 8.98 -7.52 22.89
N TYR A 241 8.12 -7.34 21.89
CA TYR A 241 7.45 -6.07 21.63
C TYR A 241 6.02 -6.10 22.16
N SER A 242 5.50 -4.91 22.46
CA SER A 242 4.09 -4.65 22.75
C SER A 242 3.52 -3.78 21.63
N ALA A 243 2.22 -3.91 21.34
CA ALA A 243 1.55 -3.16 20.30
C ALA A 243 0.48 -2.21 20.88
N ILE A 244 0.35 -1.02 20.30
CA ILE A 244 -0.80 -0.14 20.49
C ILE A 244 -1.52 -0.04 19.16
N LEU A 245 -2.76 -0.51 19.12
CA LEU A 245 -3.62 -0.45 17.95
C LEU A 245 -4.55 0.77 18.06
N VAL A 246 -4.28 1.82 17.28
CA VAL A 246 -5.06 3.06 17.27
C VAL A 246 -6.12 2.99 16.17
N LEU A 247 -7.39 2.89 16.56
CA LEU A 247 -8.52 2.65 15.66
C LEU A 247 -9.55 3.77 15.70
N GLY A 248 -10.14 4.06 14.55
CA GLY A 248 -11.29 4.96 14.44
C GLY A 248 -12.53 4.42 15.12
N GLU A 249 -13.45 5.31 15.47
CA GLU A 249 -14.72 4.97 16.15
C GLU A 249 -15.69 4.16 15.27
N THR A 250 -15.40 4.03 13.98
CA THR A 250 -16.23 3.31 13.02
C THR A 250 -16.13 1.79 13.17
N PHE A 251 -14.98 1.26 13.60
CA PHE A 251 -14.79 -0.19 13.66
C PHE A 251 -15.72 -0.86 14.67
N ASP A 252 -16.35 -1.96 14.27
CA ASP A 252 -17.18 -2.74 15.19
C ASP A 252 -16.34 -3.65 16.11
N ASN A 253 -16.97 -4.16 17.18
CA ASN A 253 -16.27 -5.05 18.13
C ASN A 253 -15.73 -6.33 17.50
N ARG A 254 -16.33 -6.81 16.40
CA ARG A 254 -15.89 -8.01 15.69
C ARG A 254 -14.62 -7.69 14.91
N GLU A 255 -14.59 -6.60 14.15
CA GLU A 255 -13.44 -6.11 13.41
C GLU A 255 -12.26 -5.82 14.35
N ILE A 256 -12.51 -5.16 15.48
CA ILE A 256 -11.49 -4.90 16.51
C ILE A 256 -10.91 -6.21 17.05
N LYS A 257 -11.76 -7.21 17.35
CA LYS A 257 -11.33 -8.51 17.84
C LYS A 257 -10.47 -9.26 16.81
N GLU A 258 -10.85 -9.24 15.54
CA GLU A 258 -10.06 -9.87 14.48
C GLU A 258 -8.70 -9.17 14.29
N MET A 259 -8.66 -7.82 14.31
CA MET A 259 -7.39 -7.10 14.25
C MET A 259 -6.49 -7.39 15.46
N LEU A 260 -7.07 -7.46 16.66
CA LEU A 260 -6.33 -7.84 17.87
C LEU A 260 -5.79 -9.27 17.77
N SER A 261 -6.59 -10.18 17.19
CA SER A 261 -6.16 -11.55 16.90
C SER A 261 -4.97 -11.58 15.94
N ILE A 262 -4.99 -10.78 14.86
CA ILE A 262 -3.84 -10.65 13.96
C ILE A 262 -2.60 -10.18 14.72
N VAL A 263 -2.72 -9.15 15.55
CA VAL A 263 -1.57 -8.58 16.29
C VAL A 263 -0.99 -9.58 17.30
N LEU A 264 -1.84 -10.25 18.08
CA LEU A 264 -1.38 -11.14 19.15
C LEU A 264 -0.99 -12.53 18.64
N HIS A 265 -1.79 -13.15 17.76
CA HIS A 265 -1.59 -14.52 17.32
C HIS A 265 -0.73 -14.62 16.07
N ASP A 266 -1.08 -13.88 15.02
CA ASP A 266 -0.41 -14.01 13.73
C ASP A 266 0.93 -13.26 13.69
N LEU A 267 0.97 -12.05 14.24
CA LEU A 267 2.19 -11.25 14.32
C LEU A 267 3.02 -11.59 15.57
N GLY A 268 2.43 -12.13 16.63
CA GLY A 268 3.18 -12.66 17.77
C GLY A 268 3.68 -11.60 18.76
N PHE A 269 2.99 -10.46 18.89
CA PHE A 269 3.29 -9.48 19.94
C PHE A 269 2.94 -10.04 21.34
N SER A 270 3.72 -9.66 22.35
CA SER A 270 3.48 -10.12 23.74
C SER A 270 2.18 -9.58 24.34
N THR A 271 1.90 -8.31 24.08
CA THR A 271 0.71 -7.61 24.57
C THR A 271 0.24 -6.64 23.49
N ALA A 272 -1.06 -6.37 23.49
CA ALA A 272 -1.66 -5.39 22.60
C ALA A 272 -2.74 -4.62 23.34
N VAL A 273 -2.78 -3.31 23.14
CA VAL A 273 -3.79 -2.40 23.70
C VAL A 273 -4.46 -1.67 22.55
N VAL A 274 -5.78 -1.55 22.60
CA VAL A 274 -6.55 -0.77 21.63
C VAL A 274 -6.78 0.63 22.17
N HIS A 275 -6.61 1.63 21.31
CA HIS A 275 -6.86 3.03 21.62
C HIS A 275 -7.77 3.66 20.56
N GLN A 276 -8.62 4.61 20.97
CA GLN A 276 -9.44 5.37 20.04
C GLN A 276 -8.63 6.46 19.36
N GLU A 277 -8.81 6.61 18.05
CA GLU A 277 -8.13 7.61 17.23
C GLU A 277 -8.42 9.05 17.67
N ALA A 278 -9.68 9.36 18.02
CA ALA A 278 -10.05 10.70 18.50
C ALA A 278 -9.31 11.07 19.81
N LEU A 279 -9.20 10.12 20.74
CA LEU A 279 -8.47 10.34 22.00
C LEU A 279 -6.96 10.41 21.76
N SER A 280 -6.41 9.56 20.89
CA SER A 280 -5.00 9.62 20.49
C SER A 280 -4.66 10.95 19.81
N ALA A 281 -5.57 11.50 19.00
CA ALA A 281 -5.40 12.81 18.38
C ALA A 281 -5.39 13.93 19.43
N ALA A 282 -6.24 13.86 20.46
CA ALA A 282 -6.20 14.80 21.57
C ALA A 282 -4.84 14.77 22.29
N PHE A 283 -4.35 13.57 22.66
CA PHE A 283 -3.03 13.39 23.29
C PHE A 283 -1.85 13.78 22.40
N GLY A 284 -2.01 13.70 21.07
CA GLY A 284 -0.98 14.14 20.13
C GLY A 284 -0.89 15.67 20.01
N ASN A 285 -1.95 16.39 20.38
CA ASN A 285 -2.01 17.86 20.29
C ASN A 285 -1.87 18.57 21.65
N GLY A 286 -1.92 17.86 22.78
CA GLY A 286 -1.77 18.44 24.13
C GLY A 286 -1.73 17.39 25.23
#